data_AF-W7EYV4-F1
#
_entry.id   AF-W7EYV4-F1
#
_cell.length_a   1.000
_cell.length_b   1.000
_cell.length_c   1.000
_cell.angle_alpha   90.00
_cell.angle_beta   90.00
_cell.angle_gamma   90.00
#
_symmetry.space_group_name_H-M   'P 1'
#
loop_
_entity.id
_entity.type
_entity.pdbx_description
1 polymer ?
#
loop_
_entity_poly.entity_id
_entity_poly.type
_entity_poly.pdbx_seq_one_letter_code
_entity_poly.pdbx_strand_id
1 'polypeptide(L)'
;MDDGKPLSTDTFTEFASLKQKNLAPKVFIALGGWTFNENTIWQPVLSDLSLIPTKLALFIEKLLTFLNCYGFDGVDLDWEYPGAPDRGGNPDDGENLTKLMKEMRAEFDKLGGSYKEISFTAPTSY
;
A
#
# COMPACT_ATOMS: atom_id res chain seq x y z
N MET A 1 -15.88 1.50 15.27
CA MET A 1 -15.00 0.70 16.14
C MET A 1 -14.87 -0.66 15.46
N ASP A 2 -13.65 -1.15 15.32
CA ASP A 2 -13.38 -2.50 14.80
C ASP A 2 -14.04 -3.53 15.74
N ASP A 3 -14.92 -4.37 15.20
CA ASP A 3 -15.65 -5.38 15.98
C ASP A 3 -14.85 -6.68 16.15
N GLY A 4 -13.59 -6.69 15.69
CA GLY A 4 -12.66 -7.81 15.81
C GLY A 4 -13.01 -8.99 14.93
N LYS A 5 -14.04 -8.87 14.08
CA LYS A 5 -14.38 -9.91 13.11
C LYS A 5 -13.54 -9.72 11.86
N PRO A 6 -13.06 -10.81 11.24
CA PRO A 6 -12.40 -10.71 9.95
C PRO A 6 -13.37 -10.08 8.94
N LEU A 7 -12.90 -9.03 8.26
CA LEU A 7 -13.59 -8.46 7.11
C LEU A 7 -13.90 -9.57 6.10
N SER A 8 -15.13 -9.62 5.60
CA SER A 8 -15.43 -10.47 4.45
C SER A 8 -14.59 -10.00 3.27
N THR A 9 -14.05 -10.94 2.49
CA THR A 9 -13.38 -10.59 1.22
C THR A 9 -14.32 -9.89 0.26
N ASP A 10 -15.63 -10.08 0.41
CA ASP A 10 -16.65 -9.40 -0.38
C ASP A 10 -16.67 -7.89 -0.11
N THR A 11 -16.27 -7.45 1.09
CA THR A 11 -16.24 -6.03 1.46
C THR A 11 -15.38 -5.20 0.50
N PHE A 12 -14.26 -5.74 0.02
CA PHE A 12 -13.41 -5.07 -0.95
C PHE A 12 -14.13 -4.86 -2.28
N THR A 13 -14.76 -5.91 -2.81
CA THR A 13 -15.53 -5.85 -4.06
C THR A 13 -16.74 -4.93 -3.93
N GLU A 14 -17.48 -5.02 -2.82
CA GLU A 14 -18.65 -4.20 -2.54
C GLU A 14 -18.29 -2.72 -2.48
N PHE A 15 -17.19 -2.38 -1.79
CA PHE A 15 -16.72 -1.00 -1.68
C PHE A 15 -16.29 -0.44 -3.05
N ALA A 16 -15.45 -1.18 -3.80
CA ALA A 16 -15.05 -0.77 -5.14
C ALA A 16 -16.24 -0.65 -6.11
N SER A 17 -17.27 -1.49 -5.94
CA SER A 17 -18.50 -1.48 -6.75
C SER A 17 -19.38 -0.26 -6.52
N LEU A 18 -19.15 0.54 -5.47
CA LEU A 18 -19.85 1.82 -5.29
C LEU A 18 -19.64 2.76 -6.48
N LYS A 19 -18.51 2.64 -7.21
CA LYS A 19 -18.26 3.37 -8.46
C LYS A 19 -19.28 3.06 -9.57
N GLN A 20 -19.98 1.93 -9.53
CA GLN A 20 -21.02 1.63 -10.52
C GLN A 20 -22.20 2.62 -10.45
N LYS A 21 -22.37 3.31 -9.31
CA LYS A 21 -23.40 4.35 -9.13
C LYS A 21 -22.96 5.73 -9.65
N ASN A 22 -21.65 5.98 -9.68
CA ASN A 22 -21.04 7.20 -10.18
C ASN A 22 -19.58 6.88 -10.57
N LEU A 23 -19.23 7.04 -11.84
CA LEU A 23 -17.90 6.68 -12.36
C LEU A 23 -16.81 7.72 -12.03
N ALA A 24 -17.15 8.85 -11.42
CA ALA A 24 -16.20 9.92 -11.11
C ALA A 24 -15.22 9.61 -9.95
N PRO A 25 -15.64 9.00 -8.82
CA PRO A 25 -14.74 8.71 -7.71
C PRO A 25 -13.75 7.61 -8.07
N LYS A 26 -12.52 7.76 -7.57
CA LYS A 26 -11.53 6.69 -7.53
C LYS A 26 -11.49 6.06 -6.15
N VAL A 27 -11.23 4.77 -6.11
CA VAL A 27 -11.22 3.97 -4.87
C VAL A 27 -9.84 3.37 -4.68
N PHE A 28 -9.26 3.61 -3.51
CA PHE A 28 -7.91 3.22 -3.14
C PHE A 28 -7.94 2.27 -1.94
N ILE A 29 -6.95 1.39 -1.87
CA ILE A 29 -6.62 0.64 -0.65
C ILE A 29 -5.41 1.31 0.01
N ALA A 30 -5.53 1.64 1.29
CA ALA A 30 -4.41 2.14 2.08
C ALA A 30 -3.70 0.97 2.77
N LEU A 31 -2.37 0.95 2.75
CA LEU A 31 -1.53 -0.07 3.38
C LEU A 31 -0.63 0.56 4.43
N GLY A 32 -0.75 0.10 5.68
CA GLY A 32 0.00 0.61 6.82
C GLY A 32 -0.93 1.28 7.84
N GLY A 33 -0.62 2.52 8.19
CA GLY A 33 -1.28 3.34 9.19
C GLY A 33 -0.72 3.14 10.59
N TRP A 34 -1.02 4.10 11.47
CA TRP A 34 -0.42 4.20 12.79
C TRP A 34 -0.39 2.88 13.57
N THR A 35 -1.54 2.21 13.70
CA THR A 35 -1.65 0.96 14.49
C THR A 35 -0.85 -0.19 13.86
N PHE A 36 -0.73 -0.24 12.53
CA PHE A 36 0.06 -1.27 11.85
C PHE A 36 1.55 -1.13 12.19
N ASN A 37 2.02 0.11 12.36
CA ASN A 37 3.40 0.44 12.68
C ASN A 37 3.67 0.67 14.19
N GLU A 38 2.73 0.38 15.09
CA GLU A 38 2.87 0.61 16.53
C GLU A 38 3.01 -0.69 17.34
N ASN A 39 4.24 -1.05 17.75
CA ASN A 39 4.52 -2.18 18.64
C ASN A 39 3.91 -3.53 18.19
N THR A 40 3.79 -3.73 16.88
CA THR A 40 3.28 -4.97 16.28
C THR A 40 4.41 -5.78 15.65
N ILE A 41 4.18 -7.08 15.42
CA ILE A 41 5.07 -7.90 14.61
C ILE A 41 5.16 -7.43 13.14
N TRP A 42 4.23 -6.57 12.71
CA TRP A 42 4.13 -6.05 11.36
C TRP A 42 4.87 -4.73 11.18
N GLN A 43 5.28 -4.10 12.28
CA GLN A 43 6.00 -2.84 12.31
C GLN A 43 7.17 -2.76 11.30
N PRO A 44 8.08 -3.76 11.18
CA PRO A 44 9.20 -3.68 10.24
C PRO A 44 8.85 -4.07 8.80
N VAL A 45 7.63 -4.53 8.50
CA VAL A 45 7.31 -5.18 7.21
C VAL A 45 7.59 -4.28 6.01
N LEU A 46 7.23 -3.00 6.08
CA LEU A 46 7.46 -2.05 4.98
C LEU A 46 8.95 -1.72 4.80
N SER A 47 9.71 -1.63 5.90
CA SER A 47 11.18 -1.49 5.84
C SER A 47 11.82 -2.74 5.23
N ASP A 48 11.52 -3.92 5.77
CA ASP A 48 12.07 -5.21 5.34
C ASP A 48 11.75 -5.53 3.88
N LEU A 49 10.51 -5.26 3.43
CA LEU A 49 10.13 -5.52 2.05
C LEU A 49 10.84 -4.56 1.11
N SER A 50 11.00 -3.29 1.48
CA SER A 50 11.62 -2.27 0.63
C SER A 50 13.13 -2.50 0.47
N LEU A 51 13.77 -3.08 1.49
CA LEU A 51 15.19 -3.41 1.50
C LEU A 51 15.54 -4.63 0.62
N ILE A 52 14.67 -5.66 0.59
CA ILE A 52 14.98 -6.95 -0.03
C ILE A 52 14.35 -7.02 -1.44
N PRO A 53 15.14 -7.03 -2.54
CA PRO A 53 14.61 -6.94 -3.91
C PRO A 53 13.57 -8.01 -4.27
N THR A 54 13.76 -9.25 -3.81
CA THR A 54 12.82 -10.34 -4.08
C THR A 54 11.50 -10.18 -3.33
N LYS A 55 11.52 -9.63 -2.11
CA LYS A 55 10.29 -9.31 -1.36
C LYS A 55 9.56 -8.14 -1.99
N LEU A 56 10.29 -7.09 -2.39
CA LEU A 56 9.74 -5.93 -3.10
C LEU A 56 9.04 -6.36 -4.39
N ALA A 57 9.70 -7.15 -5.24
CA ALA A 57 9.11 -7.62 -6.49
C ALA A 57 7.84 -8.47 -6.26
N LEU A 58 7.89 -9.40 -5.29
CA LEU A 58 6.74 -10.21 -4.92
C LEU A 58 5.59 -9.36 -4.37
N PHE A 59 5.89 -8.37 -3.53
CA PHE A 59 4.89 -7.44 -3.00
C PHE A 59 4.17 -6.69 -4.14
N ILE A 60 4.92 -6.14 -5.10
CA ILE A 60 4.33 -5.42 -6.24
C ILE A 60 3.43 -6.33 -7.08
N GLU A 61 3.88 -7.55 -7.38
CA GLU A 61 3.09 -8.55 -8.12
C GLU A 61 1.76 -8.87 -7.40
N LYS A 62 1.82 -9.14 -6.09
CA LYS A 62 0.63 -9.48 -5.30
C LYS A 62 -0.29 -8.29 -5.11
N LEU A 63 0.25 -7.09 -4.94
CA LEU A 63 -0.53 -5.86 -4.88
C LEU A 63 -1.28 -5.63 -6.19
N LEU A 64 -0.62 -5.74 -7.34
CA LEU A 64 -1.29 -5.61 -8.63
C LEU A 64 -2.39 -6.65 -8.83
N THR A 65 -2.14 -7.89 -8.42
CA THR A 65 -3.14 -8.96 -8.43
C THR A 65 -4.35 -8.58 -7.58
N PHE A 66 -4.13 -8.07 -6.37
CA PHE A 66 -5.18 -7.61 -5.46
C PHE A 66 -5.99 -6.46 -6.06
N LEU A 67 -5.33 -5.40 -6.54
CA LEU A 67 -5.98 -4.22 -7.12
C LEU A 67 -6.88 -4.60 -8.31
N ASN A 68 -6.41 -5.52 -9.15
CA ASN A 68 -7.17 -6.01 -10.30
C ASN A 68 -8.32 -6.93 -9.89
N CYS A 69 -8.09 -7.84 -8.93
CA CYS A 69 -9.12 -8.76 -8.46
C CYS A 69 -10.32 -8.04 -7.85
N TYR A 70 -10.08 -6.97 -7.09
CA TYR A 70 -11.12 -6.28 -6.33
C TYR A 70 -11.57 -4.95 -6.96
N GLY A 71 -10.98 -4.52 -8.07
CA GLY A 71 -11.43 -3.34 -8.82
C GLY A 71 -10.99 -1.98 -8.25
N PHE A 72 -9.90 -1.95 -7.47
CA PHE A 72 -9.31 -0.71 -6.97
C PHE A 72 -8.58 0.06 -8.07
N ASP A 73 -8.63 1.39 -8.02
CA ASP A 73 -7.96 2.29 -8.96
C ASP A 73 -6.51 2.58 -8.55
N GLY A 74 -6.16 2.34 -7.30
CA GLY A 74 -4.83 2.62 -6.80
C GLY A 74 -4.58 2.14 -5.38
N VAL A 75 -3.39 2.43 -4.90
CA VAL A 75 -2.90 2.13 -3.56
C VAL A 75 -2.38 3.42 -2.92
N ASP A 76 -2.63 3.56 -1.62
CA ASP A 76 -1.99 4.56 -0.78
C ASP A 76 -1.02 3.85 0.18
N LEU A 77 0.25 4.25 0.18
CA LEU A 77 1.21 3.76 1.16
C LEU A 77 1.20 4.67 2.39
N ASP A 78 0.68 4.16 3.49
CA ASP A 78 0.62 4.84 4.78
C ASP A 78 1.71 4.29 5.71
N TRP A 79 2.98 4.44 5.30
CA TRP A 79 4.12 3.97 6.09
C TRP A 79 4.47 5.00 7.16
N GLU A 80 4.23 4.66 8.44
CA GLU A 80 4.49 5.58 9.55
C GLU A 80 5.55 5.07 10.53
N TYR A 81 6.85 5.37 10.38
CA TYR A 81 7.48 6.19 9.32
C TYR A 81 8.79 5.55 8.82
N PRO A 82 9.15 5.74 7.53
CA PRO A 82 10.45 5.35 7.00
C PRO A 82 11.58 5.95 7.85
N GLY A 83 12.49 5.10 8.35
CA GLY A 83 13.67 5.53 9.08
C GLY A 83 13.46 5.93 10.54
N ALA A 84 12.23 5.86 11.06
CA ALA A 84 11.95 6.06 12.48
C ALA A 84 12.18 4.75 13.26
N PRO A 85 13.22 4.63 14.11
CA PRO A 85 13.56 3.36 14.75
C PRO A 85 12.51 2.88 15.75
N ASP A 86 11.82 3.80 16.41
CA ASP A 86 10.67 3.53 17.30
C ASP A 86 9.43 3.02 16.54
N ARG A 87 9.45 3.15 15.21
CA ARG A 87 8.46 2.64 14.27
C ARG A 87 8.99 1.47 13.44
N GLY A 88 10.12 0.86 13.84
CA GLY A 88 10.77 -0.26 13.15
C GLY A 88 11.40 0.09 11.82
N GLY A 89 11.67 1.37 11.58
CA GLY A 89 12.38 1.86 10.40
C GLY A 89 13.91 1.78 10.54
N ASN A 90 14.58 1.73 9.39
CA ASN A 90 16.02 1.72 9.22
C ASN A 90 16.51 3.00 8.51
N PRO A 91 17.76 3.46 8.74
CA PRO A 91 18.27 4.70 8.14
C PRO A 91 18.18 4.76 6.60
N ASP A 92 18.23 3.62 5.93
CA ASP A 92 18.19 3.51 4.47
C ASP A 92 16.76 3.57 3.89
N ASP A 93 15.73 3.60 4.74
CA ASP A 93 14.32 3.54 4.31
C ASP A 93 13.90 4.69 3.39
N GLY A 94 14.53 5.86 3.50
CA GLY A 94 14.25 6.96 2.57
C GLY A 94 14.63 6.63 1.13
N GLU A 95 15.80 6.02 0.94
CA GLU A 95 16.24 5.54 -0.38
C GLU A 95 15.40 4.33 -0.83
N ASN A 96 15.10 3.41 0.09
CA ASN A 96 14.30 2.22 -0.21
C ASN A 96 12.85 2.56 -0.56
N LEU A 97 12.24 3.56 0.08
CA LEU A 97 10.91 4.08 -0.29
C LEU A 97 10.94 4.65 -1.71
N THR A 98 11.97 5.44 -2.05
CA THR A 98 12.14 5.98 -3.40
C THR A 98 12.25 4.85 -4.43
N LYS A 99 13.00 3.80 -4.12
CA LYS A 99 13.13 2.61 -4.96
C LYS A 99 11.80 1.87 -5.11
N LEU A 100 11.10 1.62 -4.00
CA LEU A 100 9.77 1.00 -3.99
C LEU A 100 8.80 1.74 -4.90
N MET A 101 8.70 3.06 -4.78
CA MET A 101 7.79 3.88 -5.60
C MET A 101 8.16 3.83 -7.09
N LYS A 102 9.45 3.84 -7.42
CA LYS A 102 9.94 3.71 -8.81
C LYS A 102 9.60 2.34 -9.41
N GLU A 103 9.84 1.27 -8.66
CA GLU A 103 9.54 -0.09 -9.12
C GLU A 103 8.03 -0.33 -9.24
N MET A 104 7.24 0.15 -8.28
CA MET A 104 5.77 0.11 -8.38
C MET A 104 5.28 0.84 -9.63
N ARG A 105 5.76 2.06 -9.89
CA ARG A 105 5.37 2.81 -11.09
C ARG A 105 5.75 2.05 -12.37
N ALA A 106 6.97 1.52 -12.43
CA ALA A 106 7.45 0.75 -13.58
C ALA A 106 6.60 -0.50 -13.85
N GLU A 107 6.24 -1.28 -12.83
CA GLU A 107 5.37 -2.45 -13.01
C GLU A 107 3.92 -2.06 -13.34
N PHE A 108 3.39 -1.00 -12.71
CA PHE A 108 2.02 -0.55 -12.97
C PHE A 108 1.85 -0.02 -14.41
N ASP A 109 2.89 0.60 -14.98
CA ASP A 109 2.89 1.09 -16.36
C ASP A 109 2.89 -0.03 -17.41
N LYS A 110 3.37 -1.24 -17.06
CA LYS A 110 3.36 -2.39 -17.97
C LYS A 110 1.96 -2.95 -18.24
N LEU A 111 0.97 -2.62 -17.41
CA LEU A 111 -0.37 -3.22 -17.50
C LEU A 111 -1.10 -2.92 -18.81
N GLY A 112 -0.66 -1.92 -19.59
CA GLY A 112 -1.20 -1.61 -20.94
C GLY A 112 -2.71 -1.31 -21.00
N GLY A 113 -3.38 -1.23 -19.84
CA GLY A 113 -4.82 -1.07 -19.67
C GLY A 113 -5.14 0.09 -18.72
N SER A 114 -6.04 -0.12 -17.76
CA SER A 114 -6.44 0.92 -16.78
C SER A 114 -5.25 1.36 -15.92
N TYR A 115 -4.93 2.64 -15.98
CA TYR A 115 -3.90 3.26 -15.15
C TYR A 115 -4.20 3.05 -13.67
N LYS A 116 -3.23 2.50 -12.93
CA LYS A 116 -3.30 2.37 -11.47
C LYS A 116 -2.51 3.49 -10.81
N GLU A 117 -3.14 4.17 -9.86
CA GLU A 117 -2.54 5.30 -9.14
C GLU A 117 -1.77 4.83 -7.91
N ILE A 118 -0.74 5.59 -7.56
CA ILE A 118 0.08 5.37 -6.38
C ILE A 118 0.10 6.70 -5.63
N SER A 119 -0.31 6.69 -4.37
CA SER A 119 -0.16 7.79 -3.42
C SER A 119 0.56 7.30 -2.17
N PHE A 120 0.92 8.25 -1.31
CA PHE A 120 1.49 7.92 0.00
C PHE A 120 1.06 8.98 1.02
N THR A 121 0.89 8.55 2.26
CA THR A 121 0.63 9.43 3.39
C THR A 121 1.97 9.93 3.93
N ALA A 122 2.16 11.26 3.89
CA ALA A 122 3.38 11.91 4.33
C ALA A 122 3.18 12.54 5.73
N PRO A 123 4.18 12.51 6.61
CA PRO A 123 4.12 13.23 7.87
C PRO A 123 4.13 14.75 7.63
N THR A 124 3.52 15.49 8.56
CA THR A 124 3.54 16.97 8.57
C THR A 124 4.56 17.54 9.56
N SER A 125 5.31 16.68 10.26
CA SER A 125 6.33 17.08 11.23
C SER A 125 7.49 17.81 10.56
N TYR A 126 7.90 18.92 11.17
CA TYR A 126 9.09 19.72 10.83
C TYR A 126 10.37 19.13 11.43
#